data_AF-A0A077QN42-F1
#
_entry.id   AF-A0A077QN42-F1
#
_cell.length_a   1.000
_cell.length_b   1.000
_cell.length_c   1.000
_cell.angle_alpha   90.00
_cell.angle_beta   90.00
_cell.angle_gamma   90.00
#
_symmetry.space_group_name_H-M   'P 1'
#
loop_
_entity.id
_entity.type
_entity.pdbx_description
1 polymer ?
#
loop_
_entity_poly.entity_id
_entity_poly.type
_entity_poly.pdbx_seq_one_letter_code
_entity_poly.pdbx_strand_id
1 'polypeptide(L)'
;MAKPDWGALQHQFLAEHAKTGIPPKEWCEAQGLIEVTARKEKEWLDGLPEEASAQVKRVAVRFALLDAAGELATHITGWSKEASQAAVKQSFDDWLADFGIGNREKYQVITRTRDFIQKYGLSRFQPYTYGRPNGDIDMAHAMRISDLAGYLVHNRRHDGQAEYHIIPSVFEAEILQGLQKKSGFEALEEAGMLVKAEKDRFISKTISVNGTQGRFVVLIFRDED
;
A
#
# COMPACT_ATOMS: atom_id res chain seq x y z
N MET A 1 -2.79 32.44 -31.21
CA MET A 1 -2.67 31.13 -31.88
C MET A 1 -4.05 30.68 -32.30
N ALA A 2 -4.19 30.22 -33.55
CA ALA A 2 -5.49 29.92 -34.15
C ALA A 2 -6.09 28.60 -33.62
N LYS A 3 -7.42 28.56 -33.64
CA LYS A 3 -8.35 27.55 -33.11
C LYS A 3 -8.05 26.12 -33.65
N PRO A 4 -8.13 25.07 -32.81
CA PRO A 4 -8.40 23.72 -33.28
C PRO A 4 -9.92 23.52 -33.38
N ASP A 5 -10.43 23.34 -34.59
CA ASP A 5 -11.81 22.92 -34.86
C ASP A 5 -11.85 21.40 -34.81
N TRP A 6 -12.59 20.83 -33.85
CA TRP A 6 -12.62 19.37 -33.67
C TRP A 6 -13.52 18.64 -34.67
N GLY A 7 -14.51 19.34 -35.25
CA GLY A 7 -15.18 18.85 -36.44
C GLY A 7 -14.17 18.76 -37.59
N ALA A 8 -13.29 19.76 -37.71
CA ALA A 8 -12.20 19.71 -38.67
C ALA A 8 -11.16 18.63 -38.34
N LEU A 9 -10.77 18.41 -37.08
CA LEU A 9 -9.86 17.33 -36.68
C LEU A 9 -10.49 15.95 -36.93
N GLN A 10 -11.77 15.76 -36.63
CA GLN A 10 -12.47 14.51 -36.93
C GLN A 10 -12.56 14.29 -38.45
N HIS A 11 -12.89 15.33 -39.22
CA HIS A 11 -12.87 15.26 -40.67
C HIS A 11 -11.47 15.00 -41.23
N GLN A 12 -10.42 15.60 -40.66
CA GLN A 12 -9.03 15.36 -41.02
C GLN A 12 -8.61 13.92 -40.74
N PHE A 13 -8.91 13.41 -39.53
CA PHE A 13 -8.65 12.01 -39.18
C PHE A 13 -9.37 11.07 -40.14
N LEU A 14 -10.69 11.22 -40.33
CA LEU A 14 -11.46 10.35 -41.22
C LEU A 14 -10.96 10.41 -42.66
N ALA A 15 -10.57 11.59 -43.15
CA ALA A 15 -10.04 11.76 -44.49
C ALA A 15 -8.65 11.13 -44.66
N GLU A 16 -7.76 11.26 -43.68
CA GLU A 16 -6.41 10.65 -43.71
C GLU A 16 -6.47 9.14 -43.50
N HIS A 17 -7.30 8.66 -42.58
CA HIS A 17 -7.55 7.23 -42.38
C HIS A 17 -8.10 6.59 -43.66
N ALA A 18 -9.06 7.24 -44.34
CA ALA A 18 -9.59 6.73 -45.60
C ALA A 18 -8.53 6.65 -46.73
N LYS A 19 -7.51 7.51 -46.70
CA LYS A 19 -6.43 7.53 -47.72
C LYS A 19 -5.27 6.59 -47.41
N THR A 20 -4.89 6.48 -46.15
CA THR A 20 -3.62 5.87 -45.72
C THR A 20 -3.80 4.63 -44.85
N GLY A 21 -4.99 4.45 -44.27
CA GLY A 21 -5.21 3.45 -43.23
C GLY A 21 -4.53 3.76 -41.89
N ILE A 22 -4.05 4.99 -41.67
CA ILE A 22 -3.36 5.37 -40.42
C ILE A 22 -4.26 5.08 -39.20
N PRO A 23 -3.80 4.30 -38.22
CA PRO A 23 -4.60 4.00 -37.03
C PRO A 23 -4.75 5.25 -36.15
N PRO A 24 -5.84 5.37 -35.37
CA PRO A 24 -6.12 6.55 -34.54
C PRO A 24 -4.96 6.96 -33.63
N LYS A 25 -4.22 5.98 -33.10
CA LYS A 25 -3.09 6.23 -32.21
C LYS A 25 -1.95 6.99 -32.91
N GLU A 26 -1.48 6.48 -34.05
CA GLU A 26 -0.40 7.09 -34.83
C GLU A 26 -0.81 8.48 -35.35
N TRP A 27 -2.09 8.64 -35.67
CA TRP A 27 -2.63 9.93 -36.04
C TRP A 27 -2.62 10.93 -34.88
N CYS A 28 -3.09 10.53 -33.69
CA CYS A 28 -3.04 11.37 -32.48
C CYS A 28 -1.59 11.73 -32.08
N GLU A 29 -0.65 10.81 -32.27
CA GLU A 29 0.79 11.02 -32.10
C GLU A 29 1.29 12.12 -33.06
N ALA A 30 0.96 12.02 -34.35
CA ALA A 30 1.32 13.01 -35.36
C ALA A 30 0.69 14.41 -35.11
N GLN A 31 -0.46 14.46 -34.45
CA GLN A 31 -1.12 15.71 -34.05
C GLN A 31 -0.67 16.26 -32.68
N GLY A 32 0.30 15.63 -32.01
CA GLY A 32 0.78 16.05 -30.68
C GLY A 32 -0.24 15.86 -29.55
N LEU A 33 -1.34 15.13 -29.76
CA LEU A 33 -2.39 14.93 -28.77
C LEU A 33 -1.92 14.04 -27.61
N ILE A 34 -1.02 13.09 -27.91
CA ILE A 34 -0.37 12.24 -26.90
C ILE A 34 0.63 13.05 -26.05
N GLU A 35 1.23 14.10 -26.61
CA GLU A 35 2.13 15.00 -25.86
C GLU A 35 1.38 15.80 -24.80
N VAL A 36 0.14 16.22 -25.05
CA VAL A 36 -0.69 16.93 -24.05
C VAL A 36 -0.95 16.05 -22.83
N THR A 37 -1.32 14.77 -23.04
CA THR A 37 -1.53 13.83 -21.95
C THR A 37 -0.26 13.54 -21.15
N ALA A 38 0.87 13.33 -21.84
CA ALA A 38 2.15 13.06 -21.18
C ALA A 38 2.67 14.29 -20.39
N ARG A 39 2.51 15.49 -20.96
CA ARG A 39 2.85 16.75 -20.28
C ARG A 39 2.02 16.93 -19.01
N LYS A 40 0.70 16.75 -19.10
CA LYS A 40 -0.20 16.85 -17.93
C LYS A 40 0.12 15.81 -16.87
N GLU A 41 0.38 14.57 -17.26
CA GLU A 41 0.79 13.52 -16.31
C GLU A 41 2.06 13.92 -15.54
N LYS A 42 3.08 14.42 -16.26
CA LYS A 42 4.31 14.90 -15.64
C LYS A 42 4.06 16.08 -14.70
N GLU A 43 3.34 17.11 -15.15
CA GLU A 43 3.00 18.28 -14.31
C GLU A 43 2.28 17.88 -13.01
N TRP A 44 1.35 16.94 -13.10
CA TRP A 44 0.61 16.44 -11.95
C TRP A 44 1.50 15.63 -11.00
N LEU A 45 2.35 14.74 -11.52
CA LEU A 45 3.26 13.94 -10.70
C LEU A 45 4.36 14.79 -10.03
N ASP A 46 4.91 15.76 -10.76
CA ASP A 46 5.93 16.69 -10.25
C ASP A 46 5.34 17.64 -9.18
N GLY A 47 4.03 17.87 -9.21
CA GLY A 47 3.31 18.71 -8.23
C GLY A 47 2.85 17.99 -6.96
N LEU A 48 3.09 16.68 -6.82
CA LEU A 48 2.73 15.94 -5.61
C LEU A 48 3.76 16.12 -4.49
N PRO A 49 3.36 16.01 -3.21
CA PRO A 49 4.29 15.88 -2.09
C PRO A 49 5.25 14.70 -2.29
N GLU A 50 6.48 14.81 -1.79
CA GLU A 50 7.49 13.76 -1.92
C GLU A 50 7.03 12.44 -1.24
N GLU A 51 6.28 12.58 -0.15
CA GLU A 51 5.72 11.49 0.66
C GLU A 51 4.45 10.87 0.07
N ALA A 52 3.97 11.37 -1.07
CA ALA A 52 2.75 10.87 -1.70
C ALA A 52 2.86 9.37 -2.00
N SER A 53 1.94 8.59 -1.43
CA SER A 53 1.92 7.14 -1.62
C SER A 53 1.74 6.75 -3.10
N ALA A 54 2.13 5.51 -3.44
CA ALA A 54 1.90 4.98 -4.79
C ALA A 54 0.40 4.96 -5.18
N GLN A 55 -0.51 4.91 -4.21
CA GLN A 55 -1.95 5.04 -4.45
C GLN A 55 -2.31 6.46 -4.88
N VAL A 56 -1.81 7.48 -4.16
CA VAL A 56 -1.99 8.90 -4.51
C VAL A 56 -1.42 9.19 -5.90
N LYS A 57 -0.21 8.72 -6.20
CA LYS A 57 0.40 8.85 -7.54
C LYS A 57 -0.47 8.25 -8.65
N ARG A 58 -1.02 7.05 -8.44
CA ARG A 58 -1.93 6.41 -9.42
C ARG A 58 -3.25 7.17 -9.61
N VAL A 59 -3.75 7.81 -8.56
CA VAL A 59 -4.96 8.65 -8.67
C VAL A 59 -4.64 9.94 -9.41
N ALA A 60 -3.52 10.60 -9.09
CA ALA A 60 -3.07 11.80 -9.78
C ALA A 60 -2.94 11.61 -11.29
N VAL A 61 -2.42 10.47 -11.77
CA VAL A 61 -2.37 10.15 -13.22
C VAL A 61 -3.76 10.16 -13.87
N ARG A 62 -4.81 9.69 -13.17
CA ARG A 62 -6.18 9.72 -13.70
C ARG A 62 -6.74 11.14 -13.75
N PHE A 63 -6.43 11.96 -12.74
CA PHE A 63 -6.81 13.37 -12.75
C PHE A 63 -6.04 14.17 -13.80
N ALA A 64 -4.77 13.83 -14.06
CA ALA A 64 -4.01 14.41 -15.17
C ALA A 64 -4.65 14.13 -16.52
N LEU A 65 -5.22 12.93 -16.71
CA LEU A 65 -5.99 12.61 -17.91
C LEU A 65 -7.27 13.45 -18.02
N LEU A 66 -7.98 13.68 -16.91
CA LEU A 66 -9.16 14.55 -16.89
C LEU A 66 -8.79 16.01 -17.20
N ASP A 67 -7.67 16.50 -16.67
CA ASP A 67 -7.14 17.83 -16.97
C ASP A 67 -6.75 17.97 -18.45
N ALA A 68 -6.04 16.97 -19.01
CA ALA A 68 -5.72 16.93 -20.43
C ALA A 68 -6.99 16.92 -21.31
N ALA A 69 -7.99 16.11 -20.96
CA ALA A 69 -9.26 16.08 -21.66
C ALA A 69 -9.98 17.43 -21.59
N GLY A 70 -9.99 18.06 -20.43
CA GLY A 70 -10.57 19.38 -20.22
C GLY A 70 -9.88 20.48 -21.04
N GLU A 71 -8.55 20.46 -21.10
CA GLU A 71 -7.74 21.37 -21.93
C GLU A 71 -8.09 21.22 -23.43
N LEU A 72 -8.19 19.98 -23.91
CA LEU A 72 -8.55 19.69 -25.30
C LEU A 72 -10.01 20.06 -25.61
N ALA A 73 -10.90 19.92 -24.63
CA ALA A 73 -12.34 20.14 -24.78
C ALA A 73 -12.79 21.60 -24.51
N THR A 74 -11.89 22.54 -24.23
CA THR A 74 -12.20 23.96 -23.95
C THR A 74 -13.16 24.61 -24.96
N HIS A 75 -13.07 24.23 -26.22
CA HIS A 75 -13.94 24.69 -27.31
C HIS A 75 -15.40 24.17 -27.22
N ILE A 76 -15.64 23.01 -26.60
CA ILE A 76 -16.97 22.44 -26.36
C ILE A 76 -17.54 22.97 -25.05
N THR A 77 -16.72 22.97 -23.99
CA THR A 77 -17.17 23.29 -22.64
C THR A 77 -17.32 24.80 -22.41
N GLY A 78 -16.65 25.62 -23.22
CA GLY A 78 -16.56 27.07 -23.02
C GLY A 78 -15.66 27.48 -21.86
N TRP A 79 -15.00 26.52 -21.20
CA TRP A 79 -14.06 26.80 -20.11
C TRP A 79 -12.70 27.20 -20.68
N SER A 80 -11.96 28.06 -19.97
CA SER A 80 -10.54 28.24 -20.26
C SER A 80 -9.74 27.03 -19.79
N LYS A 81 -8.52 26.88 -20.31
CA LYS A 81 -7.60 25.81 -19.88
C LYS A 81 -7.36 25.87 -18.37
N GLU A 82 -7.16 27.08 -17.85
CA GLU A 82 -6.89 27.37 -16.45
C GLU A 82 -8.10 27.05 -15.58
N ALA A 83 -9.32 27.41 -16.04
CA ALA A 83 -10.55 27.10 -15.31
C ALA A 83 -10.80 25.59 -15.21
N SER A 84 -10.56 24.85 -16.30
CA SER A 84 -10.67 23.39 -16.30
C SER A 84 -9.65 22.74 -15.37
N GLN A 85 -8.39 23.16 -15.46
CA GLN A 85 -7.33 22.66 -14.59
C GLN A 85 -7.65 22.93 -13.11
N ALA A 86 -8.09 24.15 -12.78
CA ALA A 86 -8.42 24.54 -11.42
C ALA A 86 -9.56 23.68 -10.83
N ALA A 87 -10.62 23.42 -11.60
CA ALA A 87 -11.74 22.58 -11.14
C ALA A 87 -11.33 21.12 -10.92
N VAL A 88 -10.54 20.55 -11.84
CA VAL A 88 -10.01 19.18 -11.70
C VAL A 88 -9.06 19.10 -10.51
N LYS A 89 -8.21 20.11 -10.31
CA LYS A 89 -7.30 20.19 -9.16
C LYS A 89 -8.05 20.33 -7.83
N GLN A 90 -9.07 21.18 -7.74
CA GLN A 90 -9.88 21.29 -6.53
C GLN A 90 -10.52 19.95 -6.16
N SER A 91 -11.05 19.23 -7.16
CA SER A 91 -11.64 17.91 -6.94
C SER A 91 -10.62 16.89 -6.43
N PHE A 92 -9.38 16.96 -6.91
CA PHE A 92 -8.29 16.13 -6.41
C PHE A 92 -7.86 16.52 -5.00
N ASP A 93 -7.76 17.82 -4.72
CA ASP A 93 -7.35 18.33 -3.41
C ASP A 93 -8.38 17.99 -2.32
N ASP A 94 -9.68 18.10 -2.63
CA ASP A 94 -10.77 17.66 -1.75
C ASP A 94 -10.69 16.15 -1.48
N TRP A 95 -10.49 15.35 -2.52
CA TRP A 95 -10.29 13.91 -2.38
C TRP A 95 -9.03 13.59 -1.54
N LEU A 96 -7.93 14.31 -1.75
CA LEU A 96 -6.68 14.09 -1.04
C LEU A 96 -6.79 14.48 0.43
N ALA A 97 -7.57 15.51 0.76
CA ALA A 97 -7.86 15.90 2.14
C ALA A 97 -8.59 14.79 2.91
N ASP A 98 -9.56 14.13 2.27
CA ASP A 98 -10.32 13.02 2.87
C ASP A 98 -9.53 11.69 2.89
N PHE A 99 -8.73 11.44 1.85
CA PHE A 99 -7.96 10.21 1.70
C PHE A 99 -6.67 10.22 2.55
N GLY A 100 -6.01 11.36 2.61
CA GLY A 100 -4.67 11.55 3.18
C GLY A 100 -3.54 11.28 2.18
N ILE A 101 -2.33 11.75 2.50
CA ILE A 101 -1.13 11.54 1.66
C ILE A 101 -0.47 10.16 1.87
N GLY A 102 -0.74 9.54 3.03
CA GLY A 102 -0.15 8.28 3.46
C GLY A 102 -0.98 7.04 3.13
N ASN A 103 -0.38 5.87 3.30
CA ASN A 103 -1.08 4.60 3.06
C ASN A 103 -1.94 4.26 4.29
N ARG A 104 -3.23 4.62 4.26
CA ARG A 104 -4.20 4.38 5.35
C ARG A 104 -4.26 2.90 5.78
N GLU A 105 -3.99 1.97 4.86
CA GLU A 105 -3.92 0.54 5.17
C GLU A 105 -2.68 0.16 6.02
N LYS A 106 -1.56 0.89 5.88
CA LYS A 106 -0.37 0.69 6.74
C LYS A 106 -0.68 0.96 8.21
N TYR A 107 -1.44 2.02 8.51
CA TYR A 107 -1.83 2.33 9.89
C TYR A 107 -2.80 1.29 10.47
N GLN A 108 -3.65 0.70 9.63
CA GLN A 108 -4.59 -0.33 10.07
C GLN A 108 -3.89 -1.61 10.52
N VAL A 109 -2.83 -2.08 9.83
CA VAL A 109 -2.11 -3.29 10.25
C VAL A 109 -1.35 -3.07 11.56
N ILE A 110 -0.81 -1.87 11.78
CA ILE A 110 -0.16 -1.48 13.04
C ILE A 110 -1.18 -1.50 14.17
N THR A 111 -2.34 -0.86 13.97
CA THR A 111 -3.45 -0.83 14.94
C THR A 111 -3.93 -2.24 15.27
N ARG A 112 -4.23 -3.06 14.26
CA ARG A 112 -4.66 -4.46 14.45
C ARG A 112 -3.61 -5.30 15.18
N THR A 113 -2.33 -5.05 14.93
CA THR A 113 -1.25 -5.73 15.65
C THR A 113 -1.26 -5.40 17.13
N ARG A 114 -1.41 -4.11 17.48
CA ARG A 114 -1.54 -3.70 18.89
C ARG A 114 -2.77 -4.33 19.54
N ASP A 115 -3.93 -4.20 18.91
CA ASP A 115 -5.19 -4.75 19.40
C ASP A 115 -5.09 -6.25 19.63
N PHE A 116 -4.49 -6.97 18.67
CA PHE A 116 -4.30 -8.41 18.76
C PHE A 116 -3.42 -8.78 19.95
N ILE A 117 -2.28 -8.10 20.12
CA ILE A 117 -1.35 -8.37 21.22
C ILE A 117 -1.98 -7.99 22.57
N GLN A 118 -2.64 -6.84 22.68
CA GLN A 118 -3.27 -6.41 23.93
C GLN A 118 -4.42 -7.34 24.34
N LYS A 119 -5.24 -7.76 23.37
CA LYS A 119 -6.40 -8.61 23.64
C LYS A 119 -6.02 -10.07 23.90
N TYR A 120 -5.00 -10.59 23.20
CA TYR A 120 -4.72 -12.02 23.18
C TYR A 120 -3.33 -12.41 23.68
N GLY A 121 -2.45 -11.44 23.95
CA GLY A 121 -1.04 -11.67 24.29
C GLY A 121 -0.80 -12.59 25.48
N LEU A 122 -1.75 -12.65 26.42
CA LEU A 122 -1.69 -13.50 27.62
C LEU A 122 -2.63 -14.71 27.58
N SER A 123 -3.46 -14.86 26.54
CA SER A 123 -4.48 -15.92 26.48
C SER A 123 -4.29 -16.90 25.33
N ARG A 124 -3.76 -16.45 24.19
CA ARG A 124 -3.56 -17.27 22.98
C ARG A 124 -2.10 -17.58 22.67
N PHE A 125 -1.19 -17.23 23.58
CA PHE A 125 0.24 -17.47 23.42
C PHE A 125 0.76 -18.40 24.50
N GLN A 126 1.40 -19.49 24.06
CA GLN A 126 2.09 -20.40 24.99
C GLN A 126 3.43 -19.76 25.43
N PRO A 127 3.67 -19.57 26.75
CA PRO A 127 4.98 -19.14 27.24
C PRO A 127 6.09 -20.09 26.78
N TYR A 128 7.20 -19.51 26.30
CA TYR A 128 8.36 -20.25 25.81
C TYR A 128 9.66 -19.62 26.30
N THR A 129 10.48 -20.38 27.04
CA THR A 129 11.79 -19.93 27.51
C THR A 129 12.88 -20.27 26.51
N TYR A 130 13.49 -19.26 25.88
CA TYR A 130 14.55 -19.51 24.90
C TYR A 130 15.76 -20.23 25.52
N GLY A 131 16.37 -21.14 24.74
CA GLY A 131 17.52 -21.95 25.18
C GLY A 131 17.17 -23.18 26.04
N ARG A 132 15.88 -23.43 26.33
CA ARG A 132 15.41 -24.65 27.00
C ARG A 132 14.86 -25.67 25.99
N PRO A 133 14.96 -26.99 26.24
CA PRO A 133 14.29 -28.01 25.44
C PRO A 133 12.77 -27.76 25.38
N ASN A 134 12.21 -27.61 24.17
CA ASN A 134 10.81 -27.21 23.96
C ASN A 134 10.37 -26.01 24.82
N GLY A 135 11.26 -25.06 25.10
CA GLY A 135 10.93 -23.87 25.88
C GLY A 135 10.58 -24.12 27.36
N ASP A 136 10.75 -25.35 27.86
CA ASP A 136 10.22 -25.80 29.16
C ASP A 136 8.70 -25.54 29.29
N ILE A 137 7.96 -25.84 28.22
CA ILE A 137 6.51 -25.63 28.13
C ILE A 137 5.77 -26.40 29.24
N ASP A 138 4.99 -25.68 30.06
CA ASP A 138 4.01 -26.27 30.96
C ASP A 138 2.82 -26.81 30.15
N MET A 139 2.74 -28.14 30.05
CA MET A 139 1.69 -28.85 29.33
C MET A 139 0.30 -28.66 29.94
N ALA A 140 0.20 -28.48 31.26
CA ALA A 140 -1.09 -28.25 31.92
C ALA A 140 -1.64 -26.86 31.57
N HIS A 141 -0.76 -25.86 31.47
CA HIS A 141 -1.11 -24.56 30.93
C HIS A 141 -1.44 -24.63 29.45
N ALA A 142 -0.61 -25.31 28.63
CA ALA A 142 -0.81 -25.42 27.19
C ALA A 142 -2.17 -26.01 26.81
N MET A 143 -2.64 -27.03 27.54
CA MET A 143 -3.95 -27.65 27.30
C MET A 143 -5.14 -26.72 27.57
N ARG A 144 -4.95 -25.60 28.28
CA ARG A 144 -6.01 -24.62 28.57
C ARG A 144 -6.06 -23.47 27.56
N ILE A 145 -5.06 -23.33 26.70
CA ILE A 145 -5.03 -22.30 25.67
C ILE A 145 -5.98 -22.70 24.55
N SER A 146 -7.09 -21.97 24.43
CA SER A 146 -7.99 -22.08 23.28
C SER A 146 -7.47 -21.25 22.12
N ASP A 147 -7.55 -21.78 20.90
CA ASP A 147 -7.22 -21.05 19.66
C ASP A 147 -5.81 -20.43 19.69
N LEU A 148 -4.80 -21.29 19.84
CA LEU A 148 -3.39 -20.90 19.95
C LEU A 148 -2.94 -20.03 18.75
N ALA A 149 -2.52 -18.81 19.04
CA ALA A 149 -1.99 -17.85 18.08
C ALA A 149 -0.48 -17.98 17.87
N GLY A 150 0.24 -18.51 18.87
CA GLY A 150 1.70 -18.59 18.82
C GLY A 150 2.36 -18.80 20.18
N TYR A 151 3.60 -18.31 20.30
CA TYR A 151 4.43 -18.44 21.50
C TYR A 151 4.89 -17.07 22.01
N LEU A 152 4.84 -16.89 23.33
CA LEU A 152 5.41 -15.70 23.99
C LEU A 152 6.83 -16.04 24.44
N VAL A 153 7.80 -15.59 23.66
CA VAL A 153 9.21 -15.94 23.83
C VAL A 153 9.92 -14.87 24.64
N HIS A 154 10.56 -15.28 25.73
CA HIS A 154 11.36 -14.40 26.57
C HIS A 154 12.87 -14.66 26.37
N ASN A 155 13.68 -13.64 26.63
CA ASN A 155 15.14 -13.72 26.75
C ASN A 155 15.90 -14.19 25.49
N ARG A 156 15.31 -14.09 24.30
CA ARG A 156 15.98 -14.45 23.04
C ARG A 156 16.91 -13.35 22.52
N ARG A 157 16.53 -12.08 22.66
CA ARG A 157 17.30 -10.90 22.20
C ARG A 157 18.16 -10.23 23.27
N HIS A 158 18.10 -10.70 24.52
CA HIS A 158 18.81 -10.12 25.67
C HIS A 158 18.52 -8.62 25.94
N ASP A 159 17.46 -8.06 25.38
CA ASP A 159 17.03 -6.67 25.55
C ASP A 159 15.85 -6.50 26.53
N GLY A 160 15.43 -7.61 27.17
CA GLY A 160 14.33 -7.63 28.12
C GLY A 160 12.93 -7.58 27.50
N GLN A 161 12.80 -7.47 26.18
CA GLN A 161 11.51 -7.44 25.50
C GLN A 161 11.02 -8.85 25.20
N ALA A 162 9.73 -9.11 25.47
CA ALA A 162 9.08 -10.34 25.05
C ALA A 162 8.74 -10.28 23.55
N GLU A 163 8.93 -11.40 22.86
CA GLU A 163 8.62 -11.56 21.44
C GLU A 163 7.35 -12.40 21.27
N TYR A 164 6.42 -11.93 20.45
CA TYR A 164 5.24 -12.67 20.02
C TYR A 164 5.56 -13.42 18.73
N HIS A 165 5.77 -14.74 18.83
CA HIS A 165 6.05 -15.62 17.70
C HIS A 165 4.72 -16.15 17.18
N ILE A 166 4.13 -15.41 16.25
CA ILE A 166 2.79 -15.64 15.71
C ILE A 166 2.83 -16.66 14.58
N ILE A 167 1.90 -17.61 14.60
CA ILE A 167 1.72 -18.59 13.53
C ILE A 167 1.33 -17.84 12.24
N PRO A 168 2.00 -18.10 11.09
CA PRO A 168 1.77 -17.33 9.87
C PRO A 168 0.32 -17.27 9.39
N SER A 169 -0.45 -18.34 9.53
CA SER A 169 -1.86 -18.37 9.16
C SER A 169 -2.73 -17.48 10.05
N VAL A 170 -2.42 -17.40 11.34
CA VAL A 170 -3.11 -16.51 12.30
C VAL A 170 -2.78 -15.05 11.98
N PHE A 171 -1.51 -14.75 11.73
CA PHE A 171 -1.09 -13.41 11.31
C PHE A 171 -1.80 -12.97 10.03
N GLU A 172 -1.90 -13.85 9.03
CA GLU A 172 -2.58 -13.54 7.76
C GLU A 172 -4.09 -13.33 7.93
N ALA A 173 -4.76 -14.20 8.69
CA ALA A 173 -6.20 -14.15 8.88
C ALA A 173 -6.66 -13.00 9.78
N GLU A 174 -5.93 -12.72 10.86
CA GLU A 174 -6.43 -11.85 11.93
C GLU A 174 -5.75 -10.48 11.98
N ILE A 175 -4.50 -10.38 11.53
CA ILE A 175 -3.72 -9.13 11.56
C ILE A 175 -3.68 -8.48 10.18
N LEU A 176 -3.24 -9.21 9.14
CA LEU A 176 -3.21 -8.66 7.77
C LEU A 176 -4.61 -8.43 7.21
N GLN A 177 -5.55 -9.35 7.44
CA GLN A 177 -6.95 -9.25 6.99
C GLN A 177 -7.08 -8.83 5.52
N GLY A 178 -6.35 -9.50 4.63
CA GLY A 178 -6.38 -9.25 3.19
C GLY A 178 -5.44 -8.14 2.70
N LEU A 179 -4.73 -7.43 3.59
CA LEU A 179 -3.67 -6.50 3.18
C LEU A 179 -2.55 -7.25 2.45
N GLN A 180 -2.01 -6.63 1.39
CA GLN A 180 -0.87 -7.19 0.66
C GLN A 180 0.32 -7.42 1.62
N LYS A 181 0.82 -8.66 1.68
CA LYS A 181 1.87 -9.09 2.62
C LYS A 181 3.07 -8.14 2.70
N LYS A 182 3.64 -7.77 1.55
CA LYS A 182 4.81 -6.88 1.50
C LYS A 182 4.52 -5.53 2.17
N SER A 183 3.42 -4.89 1.80
CA SER A 183 3.00 -3.61 2.39
C SER A 183 2.75 -3.72 3.90
N GLY A 184 2.13 -4.82 4.35
CA GLY A 184 1.89 -5.05 5.78
C GLY A 184 3.17 -5.24 6.60
N PHE A 185 4.13 -6.01 6.08
CA PHE A 185 5.42 -6.19 6.76
C PHE A 185 6.26 -4.92 6.76
N GLU A 186 6.29 -4.16 5.66
CA GLU A 186 6.99 -2.87 5.60
C GLU A 186 6.42 -1.88 6.61
N ALA A 187 5.09 -1.85 6.79
CA ALA A 187 4.45 -0.99 7.80
C ALA A 187 4.86 -1.36 9.23
N LEU A 188 4.90 -2.66 9.55
CA LEU A 188 5.28 -3.14 10.88
C LEU A 188 6.78 -2.98 11.14
N GLU A 189 7.62 -3.05 10.10
CA GLU A 189 9.05 -2.72 10.20
C GLU A 189 9.26 -1.23 10.46
N GLU A 190 8.58 -0.37 9.70
CA GLU A 190 8.61 1.10 9.86
C GLU A 190 8.14 1.52 11.26
N ALA A 191 7.12 0.84 11.81
CA ALA A 191 6.65 1.04 13.18
C ALA A 191 7.55 0.41 14.27
N GLY A 192 8.64 -0.26 13.90
CA GLY A 192 9.53 -0.93 14.83
C GLY A 192 8.89 -2.10 15.61
N MET A 193 7.82 -2.69 15.06
CA MET A 193 7.10 -3.82 15.64
C MET A 193 7.55 -5.17 15.09
N LEU A 194 8.13 -5.21 13.87
CA LEU A 194 8.58 -6.44 13.24
C LEU A 194 10.02 -6.79 13.60
N VAL A 195 10.26 -8.01 14.08
CA VAL A 195 11.60 -8.56 14.32
C VAL A 195 11.99 -9.49 13.17
N LYS A 196 13.02 -9.10 12.41
CA LYS A 196 13.57 -9.91 11.32
C LYS A 196 14.83 -10.66 11.77
N ALA A 197 14.96 -11.93 11.39
CA ALA A 197 16.20 -12.69 11.58
C ALA A 197 17.21 -12.40 10.45
N GLU A 198 16.72 -12.09 9.24
CA GLU A 198 17.53 -11.77 8.06
C GLU A 198 16.88 -10.61 7.29
N LYS A 199 17.67 -9.85 6.52
CA LYS A 199 17.29 -8.54 5.95
C LYS A 199 16.00 -8.53 5.13
N ASP A 200 15.60 -9.65 4.52
CA ASP A 200 14.39 -9.77 3.68
C ASP A 200 13.50 -10.96 4.05
N ARG A 201 13.62 -11.47 5.28
CA ARG A 201 12.89 -12.66 5.73
C ARG A 201 11.87 -12.31 6.81
N PHE A 202 10.64 -12.09 6.38
CA PHE A 202 9.50 -11.75 7.25
C PHE A 202 9.01 -12.92 8.12
N ILE A 203 9.19 -14.15 7.65
CA ILE A 203 8.82 -15.38 8.37
C ILE A 203 10.09 -16.18 8.62
N SER A 204 10.44 -16.38 9.89
CA SER A 204 11.72 -16.95 10.28
C SER A 204 11.57 -18.22 11.10
N LYS A 205 12.57 -19.11 10.99
CA LYS A 205 12.72 -20.25 11.90
C LYS A 205 13.42 -19.78 13.16
N THR A 206 12.69 -19.64 14.25
CA THR A 206 13.19 -18.90 15.42
C THR A 206 13.22 -19.71 16.70
N ILE A 207 12.25 -20.61 16.89
CA ILE A 207 12.16 -21.52 18.04
C ILE A 207 11.88 -22.96 17.57
N SER A 208 12.22 -23.93 18.42
CA SER A 208 11.93 -25.35 18.17
C SER A 208 10.81 -25.80 19.09
N VAL A 209 9.75 -26.36 18.52
CA VAL A 209 8.62 -26.90 19.26
C VAL A 209 8.46 -28.36 18.87
N ASN A 210 8.40 -29.24 19.87
CA ASN A 210 8.31 -30.69 19.68
C ASN A 210 9.40 -31.24 18.75
N GLY A 211 10.63 -30.73 18.91
CA GLY A 211 11.78 -31.16 18.10
C GLY A 211 11.82 -30.62 16.67
N THR A 212 10.87 -29.78 16.25
CA THR A 212 10.85 -29.17 14.91
C THR A 212 10.99 -27.65 14.99
N GLN A 213 11.87 -27.07 14.18
CA GLN A 213 11.95 -25.62 14.05
C GLN A 213 10.72 -25.05 13.33
N GLY A 214 9.89 -24.33 14.07
CA GLY A 214 8.69 -23.67 13.56
C GLY A 214 9.01 -22.36 12.85
N ARG A 215 8.17 -22.00 11.87
CA ARG A 215 8.24 -20.72 11.13
C ARG A 215 7.23 -19.75 11.72
N PHE A 216 7.68 -18.57 12.12
CA PHE A 216 6.83 -17.58 12.79
C PHE A 216 7.02 -16.18 12.19
N VAL A 217 5.96 -15.38 12.27
CA VAL A 217 6.07 -13.92 12.22
C VAL A 217 6.39 -13.46 13.63
N VAL A 218 7.49 -12.72 13.82
CA VAL A 218 7.92 -12.31 15.16
C VAL A 218 7.66 -10.82 15.34
N LEU A 219 6.80 -10.50 16.31
CA LEU A 219 6.42 -9.13 16.63
C LEU A 219 6.84 -8.77 18.06
N ILE A 220 7.12 -7.49 18.30
CA ILE A 220 7.25 -6.90 19.63
C ILE A 220 6.14 -5.88 19.82
N PHE A 221 5.65 -5.78 21.06
CA PHE A 221 4.66 -4.76 21.39
C PHE A 221 5.34 -3.39 21.45
N ARG A 222 4.73 -2.41 20.78
CA ARG A 222 5.10 -0.99 20.85
C ARG A 222 3.81 -0.20 21.06
N ASP A 223 3.77 0.59 22.13
CA ASP A 223 2.68 1.52 22.35
C ASP A 223 2.74 2.68 21.35
N GLU A 224 1.74 3.56 21.34
CA GLU A 224 1.87 4.85 20.66
C GLU A 224 2.79 5.76 21.49
N ASP A 225 3.82 6.33 20.85
CA ASP A 225 4.59 7.45 21.41
C ASP A 225 3.75 8.75 21.31
#